data_AF-A0A942CLP8-F1
#
_entry.id   AF-A0A942CLP8-F1
#
_cell.length_a   1.000
_cell.length_b   1.000
_cell.length_c   1.000
_cell.angle_alpha   90.00
_cell.angle_beta   90.00
_cell.angle_gamma   90.00
#
_symmetry.space_group_name_H-M   'P 1'
#
loop_
_entity.id
_entity.type
_entity.pdbx_description
1 polymer ?
#
loop_
_entity_poly.entity_id
_entity_poly.type
_entity_poly.pdbx_seq_one_letter_code
_entity_poly.pdbx_strand_id
1 'polypeptide(L)'
;MPVSQSSSGPLSTAERLAVSLLAPFATVVVASYVADRIGLRFLPVPMLALAVLSVVAAAAVVRPALRTRTDVALFLAAVLGVFGWLLWLASPTLLPLSTGPDLTHHLILIRFIEEHWRLVHDPSLERYLGEMAQYTPGSHVLSALAGAWSGTDGLRALHTVQAATVALKSGFLLLTGLRLLPRTAPRPLALVGVVLLFASPQYFVRGFTEFGFVAQVVAELFVVAMWWASAAWWQTPSTAPLLVFAMAGSATFLTWPVYVGAPALAGGVLVMAQRRMSVASRVRCLLLAFTPIAVVAALYILGRLGWLQLAGTGGTAPWPSMSAYGPVLVALATLGVLVGLVRTRGLATLVFLASALLQAGAFFILAQRAGAPQPYMALKMGYLLLWPMAACAVLACGAAWDAMASRLGAGGGERRASAVVAWAVVIALGVIVGRPLLRNPRLLHPLPPATSLPLYDAGRWARAHVPAPCVEYLVGDDETAYWLHLAVLGNPRMSPRTGDNRTYEPTDAVVRWLTPGGLPYAIADLPALPRGVRDELDVMQAFGTAAVVRRRGPTSCDPSR
;
A
#
# COMPACT_ATOMS: atom_id res chain seq x y z
N MET A 1 13.85 23.79 -31.90
CA MET A 1 12.57 23.89 -32.62
C MET A 1 11.62 24.74 -31.80
N PRO A 2 11.00 25.78 -32.36
CA PRO A 2 9.92 26.49 -31.67
C PRO A 2 8.72 25.54 -31.63
N VAL A 3 8.27 25.21 -30.41
CA VAL A 3 7.09 24.40 -30.17
C VAL A 3 5.89 25.22 -30.62
N SER A 4 5.27 24.87 -31.75
CA SER A 4 3.94 25.39 -32.07
C SER A 4 3.01 24.98 -30.94
N GLN A 5 2.44 25.96 -30.25
CA GLN A 5 1.53 25.76 -29.13
C GLN A 5 0.20 25.21 -29.65
N SER A 6 0.11 23.89 -29.86
CA SER A 6 -1.21 23.25 -29.83
C SER A 6 -1.72 23.36 -28.39
N SER A 7 -2.85 24.03 -28.19
CA SER A 7 -3.46 24.27 -26.87
C SER A 7 -3.91 23.00 -26.12
N SER A 8 -3.82 21.83 -26.77
CA SER A 8 -4.11 20.50 -26.24
C SER A 8 -2.87 19.82 -25.63
N GLY A 9 -2.95 19.41 -24.36
CA GLY A 9 -1.83 18.76 -23.66
C GLY A 9 -1.83 17.22 -23.77
N PRO A 10 -0.71 16.52 -23.54
CA PRO A 10 -0.48 15.13 -23.96
C PRO A 10 -1.26 14.04 -23.20
N LEU A 11 -2.05 14.43 -22.20
CA LEU A 11 -2.76 13.50 -21.31
C LEU A 11 -4.26 13.53 -21.57
N SER A 12 -4.96 12.43 -21.29
CA SER A 12 -6.41 12.36 -21.38
C SER A 12 -7.08 13.03 -20.17
N THR A 13 -8.40 13.25 -20.25
CA THR A 13 -9.16 13.78 -19.12
C THR A 13 -9.15 12.83 -17.91
N ALA A 14 -9.19 11.51 -18.14
CA ALA A 14 -9.12 10.50 -17.07
C ALA A 14 -7.74 10.49 -16.39
N GLU A 15 -6.68 10.67 -17.17
CA GLU A 15 -5.31 10.75 -16.65
C GLU A 15 -5.08 12.01 -15.80
N ARG A 16 -5.62 13.15 -16.26
CA ARG A 16 -5.61 14.37 -15.45
C ARG A 16 -6.31 14.16 -14.11
N LEU A 17 -7.46 13.51 -14.12
CA LEU A 17 -8.20 13.20 -12.88
C LEU A 17 -7.37 12.30 -11.96
N ALA A 18 -6.77 11.23 -12.49
CA ALA A 18 -5.91 10.35 -11.71
C ALA A 18 -4.71 11.07 -11.08
N VAL A 19 -4.02 11.91 -11.85
CA VAL A 19 -2.91 12.73 -11.33
C VAL A 19 -3.39 13.72 -10.26
N SER A 20 -4.58 14.30 -10.44
CA SER A 20 -5.18 15.22 -9.46
C SER A 20 -5.54 14.50 -8.15
N LEU A 21 -6.00 13.25 -8.22
CA LEU A 21 -6.29 12.41 -7.05
C LEU A 21 -5.01 11.88 -6.38
N LEU A 22 -3.92 11.69 -7.13
CA LEU A 22 -2.61 11.28 -6.61
C LEU A 22 -1.89 12.41 -5.88
N ALA A 23 -1.98 13.64 -6.41
CA ALA A 23 -1.29 14.82 -5.92
C ALA A 23 -1.43 15.04 -4.40
N PRO A 24 -2.61 15.01 -3.76
CA PRO A 24 -2.72 15.22 -2.32
C PRO A 24 -1.91 14.20 -1.51
N PHE A 25 -1.91 12.92 -1.88
CA PHE A 25 -1.13 11.89 -1.20
C PHE A 25 0.37 12.18 -1.26
N ALA A 26 0.89 12.47 -2.46
CA ALA A 26 2.32 12.70 -2.63
C ALA A 26 2.76 14.04 -2.01
N THR A 27 1.99 15.10 -2.19
CA THR A 27 2.29 16.43 -1.65
C THR A 27 2.32 16.41 -0.13
N VAL A 28 1.35 15.78 0.53
CA VAL A 28 1.28 15.75 1.99
C VAL A 28 2.47 15.01 2.60
N VAL A 29 2.87 13.89 2.00
CA VAL A 29 4.06 13.14 2.44
C VAL A 29 5.32 14.00 2.35
N VAL A 30 5.55 14.61 1.18
CA VAL A 30 6.75 15.43 0.95
C VAL A 30 6.73 16.70 1.78
N ALA A 31 5.60 17.41 1.85
CA ALA A 31 5.46 18.66 2.57
C ALA A 31 5.59 18.47 4.09
N SER A 32 5.00 17.41 4.66
CA SER A 32 5.14 17.11 6.09
C SER A 32 6.59 16.83 6.46
N TYR A 33 7.28 16.06 5.62
CA TYR A 33 8.71 15.80 5.80
C TYR A 33 9.54 17.08 5.72
N VAL A 34 9.32 17.91 4.69
CA VAL A 34 10.06 19.19 4.55
C VAL A 34 9.78 20.12 5.72
N ALA A 35 8.50 20.27 6.13
CA ALA A 35 8.11 21.11 7.26
C ALA A 35 8.81 20.69 8.55
N ASP A 36 8.81 19.38 8.84
CA ASP A 36 9.50 18.83 10.00
C ASP A 36 11.02 19.06 9.96
N ARG A 37 11.65 18.90 8.78
CA ARG A 37 13.09 19.12 8.61
C ARG A 37 13.52 20.57 8.82
N ILE A 38 12.64 21.53 8.59
CA ILE A 38 12.87 22.96 8.89
C ILE A 38 12.37 23.36 10.29
N GLY A 39 12.04 22.39 11.15
CA GLY A 39 11.67 22.60 12.55
C GLY A 39 10.20 22.97 12.79
N LEU A 40 9.35 22.94 11.75
CA LEU A 40 7.93 23.23 11.85
C LEU A 40 7.12 21.97 12.16
N ARG A 41 6.02 22.13 12.90
CA ARG A 41 5.01 21.07 13.06
C ARG A 41 4.15 21.01 11.79
N PHE A 42 3.88 19.82 11.27
CA PHE A 42 2.99 19.64 10.12
C PHE A 42 1.54 19.48 10.58
N LEU A 43 0.93 20.58 11.01
CA LEU A 43 -0.42 20.58 11.57
C LEU A 43 -1.49 20.14 10.55
N PRO A 44 -2.60 19.50 10.99
CA PRO A 44 -3.63 18.98 10.09
C PRO A 44 -4.24 20.00 9.14
N VAL A 45 -4.62 21.20 9.62
CA VAL A 45 -5.33 22.20 8.80
C VAL A 45 -4.44 22.77 7.67
N PRO A 46 -3.19 23.23 7.92
CA PRO A 46 -2.27 23.61 6.85
C PRO A 46 -2.02 22.48 5.83
N MET A 47 -1.87 21.24 6.30
CA MET A 47 -1.66 20.10 5.40
C MET A 47 -2.89 19.79 4.55
N LEU A 48 -4.12 19.99 5.07
CA LEU A 48 -5.34 19.88 4.28
C LEU A 48 -5.40 20.96 3.19
N ALA A 49 -5.05 22.20 3.52
CA ALA A 49 -4.99 23.28 2.53
C ALA A 49 -3.98 22.96 1.41
N LEU A 50 -2.78 22.45 1.76
CA LEU A 50 -1.79 22.00 0.78
C LEU A 50 -2.30 20.84 -0.08
N ALA A 51 -3.02 19.88 0.51
CA ALA A 51 -3.64 18.78 -0.22
C ALA A 51 -4.66 19.27 -1.24
N VAL A 52 -5.53 20.22 -0.87
CA VAL A 52 -6.51 20.81 -1.78
C VAL A 52 -5.83 21.64 -2.88
N LEU A 53 -4.83 22.45 -2.54
CA LEU A 53 -4.07 23.24 -3.50
C LEU A 53 -3.32 22.36 -4.51
N SER A 54 -2.82 21.19 -4.08
CA SER A 54 -2.13 20.27 -4.99
C SER A 54 -3.06 19.64 -6.02
N VAL A 55 -4.33 19.38 -5.67
CA VAL A 55 -5.36 18.96 -6.64
C VAL A 55 -5.54 20.01 -7.73
N VAL A 56 -5.70 21.29 -7.33
CA VAL A 56 -5.88 22.41 -8.27
C VAL A 56 -4.63 22.60 -9.13
N ALA A 57 -3.45 22.58 -8.53
CA ALA A 57 -2.18 22.71 -9.23
C ALA A 57 -1.97 21.57 -10.25
N ALA A 58 -2.25 20.31 -9.86
CA ALA A 58 -2.17 19.16 -10.75
C ALA A 58 -3.13 19.28 -11.93
N ALA A 59 -4.38 19.68 -11.68
CA ALA A 59 -5.37 19.90 -12.74
C ALA A 59 -4.99 21.03 -13.70
N ALA A 60 -4.29 22.07 -13.22
CA ALA A 60 -3.82 23.19 -14.02
C ALA A 60 -2.57 22.85 -14.85
N VAL A 61 -1.61 22.13 -14.27
CA VAL A 61 -0.37 21.70 -14.94
C VAL A 61 -0.66 20.64 -16.00
N VAL A 62 -1.60 19.74 -15.74
CA VAL A 62 -1.98 18.67 -16.67
C VAL A 62 -3.14 19.13 -17.55
N ARG A 63 -2.83 19.79 -18.68
CA ARG A 63 -3.85 20.13 -19.69
C ARG A 63 -4.25 18.89 -20.49
N PRO A 64 -5.54 18.57 -20.63
CA PRO A 64 -5.97 17.41 -21.39
C PRO A 64 -5.99 17.70 -22.91
N ALA A 65 -5.60 16.72 -23.75
CA ALA A 65 -5.80 16.80 -25.21
C ALA A 65 -7.11 16.16 -25.64
N LEU A 66 -7.55 15.12 -24.93
CA LEU A 66 -8.67 14.30 -25.33
C LEU A 66 -9.70 14.22 -24.21
N ARG A 67 -10.94 14.60 -24.54
CA ARG A 67 -12.12 14.41 -23.70
C ARG A 67 -12.80 13.10 -24.12
N THR A 68 -12.55 12.04 -23.37
CA THR A 68 -13.20 10.74 -23.56
C THR A 68 -14.02 10.42 -22.32
N ARG A 69 -15.34 10.68 -22.36
CA ARG A 69 -16.26 10.40 -21.25
C ARG A 69 -16.20 8.93 -20.81
N THR A 70 -16.02 8.01 -21.76
CA THR A 70 -15.87 6.57 -21.50
C THR A 70 -14.64 6.25 -20.65
N ASP A 71 -13.48 6.83 -20.94
CA ASP A 71 -12.26 6.55 -20.17
C ASP A 71 -12.39 7.07 -18.73
N VAL A 72 -13.04 8.23 -18.55
CA VAL A 72 -13.36 8.79 -17.21
C VAL A 72 -14.34 7.88 -16.47
N ALA A 73 -15.39 7.41 -17.14
CA ALA A 73 -16.38 6.52 -16.54
C ALA A 73 -15.76 5.18 -16.11
N LEU A 74 -14.93 4.57 -16.96
CA LEU A 74 -14.21 3.34 -16.63
C LEU A 74 -13.24 3.54 -15.47
N PHE A 75 -12.50 4.65 -15.45
CA PHE A 75 -11.59 4.99 -14.36
C PHE A 75 -12.33 5.15 -13.03
N LEU A 76 -13.40 5.95 -13.01
CA LEU A 76 -14.21 6.16 -11.81
C LEU A 76 -14.88 4.86 -11.35
N ALA A 77 -15.41 4.05 -12.27
CA ALA A 77 -16.01 2.77 -11.92
C ALA A 77 -14.99 1.81 -11.28
N ALA A 78 -13.77 1.72 -11.83
CA ALA A 78 -12.72 0.89 -11.25
C ALA A 78 -12.28 1.40 -9.87
N VAL A 79 -12.01 2.69 -9.73
CA VAL A 79 -11.55 3.28 -8.46
C VAL A 79 -12.64 3.19 -7.39
N LEU A 80 -13.85 3.68 -7.67
CA LEU A 80 -14.95 3.67 -6.70
C LEU A 80 -15.42 2.24 -6.38
N GLY A 81 -15.41 1.34 -7.37
CA GLY A 81 -15.76 -0.07 -7.17
C GLY A 81 -14.78 -0.78 -6.24
N VAL A 82 -13.47 -0.67 -6.50
CA VAL A 82 -12.44 -1.26 -5.62
C VAL A 82 -12.46 -0.61 -4.24
N PHE A 83 -12.57 0.73 -4.17
CA PHE A 83 -12.61 1.44 -2.90
C PHE A 83 -13.82 1.03 -2.05
N GLY A 84 -15.03 1.07 -2.63
CA GLY A 84 -16.26 0.68 -1.94
C GLY A 84 -16.24 -0.78 -1.48
N TRP A 85 -15.71 -1.69 -2.30
CA TRP A 85 -15.54 -3.09 -1.93
C TRP A 85 -14.59 -3.28 -0.75
N LEU A 86 -13.44 -2.59 -0.75
CA LEU A 86 -12.47 -2.69 0.36
C LEU A 86 -13.01 -2.07 1.66
N LEU A 87 -13.79 -0.98 1.58
CA LEU A 87 -14.48 -0.43 2.74
C LEU A 87 -15.56 -1.38 3.26
N TRP A 88 -16.30 -2.02 2.36
CA TRP A 88 -17.30 -3.02 2.72
C TRP A 88 -16.68 -4.20 3.47
N LEU A 89 -15.49 -4.66 3.08
CA LEU A 89 -14.77 -5.72 3.79
C LEU A 89 -14.41 -5.36 5.25
N ALA A 90 -14.17 -4.09 5.54
CA ALA A 90 -13.87 -3.61 6.90
C ALA A 90 -15.10 -3.03 7.64
N SER A 91 -16.27 -3.03 7.00
CA SER A 91 -17.50 -2.55 7.60
C SER A 91 -17.95 -3.47 8.75
N PRO A 92 -18.52 -2.94 9.84
CA PRO A 92 -18.85 -1.53 10.09
C PRO A 92 -17.74 -0.73 10.79
N THR A 93 -16.66 -1.38 11.23
CA THR A 93 -15.68 -0.74 12.13
C THR A 93 -14.66 0.12 11.38
N LEU A 94 -14.43 -0.18 10.10
CA LEU A 94 -13.38 0.39 9.24
C LEU A 94 -11.97 0.23 9.82
N LEU A 95 -11.81 -0.67 10.80
CA LEU A 95 -10.50 -0.98 11.38
C LEU A 95 -9.64 -1.77 10.39
N PRO A 96 -8.31 -1.71 10.54
CA PRO A 96 -7.40 -2.54 9.76
C PRO A 96 -7.76 -4.02 9.88
N LEU A 97 -7.84 -4.69 8.73
CA LEU A 97 -8.16 -6.12 8.63
C LEU A 97 -6.94 -7.03 8.91
N SER A 98 -5.76 -6.46 9.13
CA SER A 98 -4.53 -7.23 9.29
C SER A 98 -4.55 -8.12 10.53
N THR A 99 -3.89 -9.28 10.39
CA THR A 99 -3.54 -10.18 11.49
C THR A 99 -2.04 -10.17 11.80
N GLY A 100 -1.22 -9.44 11.04
CA GLY A 100 0.24 -9.49 11.16
C GLY A 100 0.85 -8.44 12.10
N PRO A 101 2.04 -8.71 12.66
CA PRO A 101 2.67 -7.87 13.67
C PRO A 101 3.24 -6.56 13.11
N ASP A 102 3.51 -6.51 11.80
CA ASP A 102 3.97 -5.31 11.09
C ASP A 102 2.96 -4.15 11.22
N LEU A 103 1.66 -4.48 11.29
CA LEU A 103 0.61 -3.49 11.55
C LEU A 103 0.86 -2.77 12.89
N THR A 104 1.17 -3.52 13.95
CA THR A 104 1.40 -2.98 15.29
C THR A 104 2.56 -1.98 15.30
N HIS A 105 3.64 -2.29 14.58
CA HIS A 105 4.79 -1.39 14.45
C HIS A 105 4.42 -0.10 13.68
N HIS A 106 3.61 -0.21 12.63
CA HIS A 106 3.12 0.98 11.95
C HIS A 106 2.19 1.83 12.84
N LEU A 107 1.35 1.21 13.67
CA LEU A 107 0.43 1.93 14.57
C LEU A 107 1.16 2.72 15.68
N ILE A 108 2.28 2.23 16.22
CA ILE A 108 3.03 2.98 17.24
C ILE A 108 3.58 4.30 16.67
N LEU A 109 4.04 4.31 15.41
CA LEU A 109 4.55 5.53 14.77
C LEU A 109 3.43 6.48 14.36
N ILE A 110 2.30 5.96 13.89
CA ILE A 110 1.10 6.77 13.65
C ILE A 110 0.72 7.52 14.92
N ARG A 111 0.60 6.80 16.04
CA ARG A 111 0.23 7.39 17.32
C ARG A 111 1.24 8.43 17.80
N PHE A 112 2.55 8.15 17.65
CA PHE A 112 3.59 9.15 17.95
C PHE A 112 3.37 10.44 17.15
N ILE A 113 3.09 10.33 15.85
CA ILE A 113 2.84 11.49 14.98
C ILE A 113 1.58 12.25 15.41
N GLU A 114 0.51 11.57 15.82
CA GLU A 114 -0.73 12.22 16.28
C GLU A 114 -0.53 13.00 17.58
N GLU A 115 0.28 12.46 18.50
CA GLU A 115 0.58 13.09 19.78
C GLU A 115 1.50 14.32 19.61
N HIS A 116 2.35 14.37 18.56
CA HIS A 116 3.42 15.37 18.44
C HIS A 116 3.35 16.28 17.21
N TRP A 117 2.68 15.87 16.13
CA TRP A 117 2.68 16.48 14.80
C TRP A 117 4.11 16.79 14.29
N ARG A 118 5.02 15.86 14.57
CA ARG A 118 6.46 15.86 14.25
C ARG A 118 6.93 14.45 13.93
N LEU A 119 8.07 14.34 13.25
CA LEU A 119 8.78 13.08 13.06
C LEU A 119 9.69 12.79 14.25
N VAL A 120 10.13 11.53 14.36
CA VAL A 120 11.00 11.07 15.44
C VAL A 120 12.42 11.60 15.20
N HIS A 121 12.95 12.40 16.12
CA HIS A 121 14.34 12.89 16.06
C HIS A 121 15.19 12.49 17.28
N ASP A 122 14.55 12.12 18.39
CA ASP A 122 15.24 11.72 19.62
C ASP A 122 15.61 10.22 19.56
N PRO A 123 16.91 9.88 19.57
CA PRO A 123 17.36 8.49 19.58
C PRO A 123 16.88 7.69 20.80
N SER A 124 16.57 8.35 21.92
CA SER A 124 16.07 7.66 23.13
C SER A 124 14.74 6.95 22.89
N LEU A 125 13.97 7.43 21.91
CA LEU A 125 12.69 6.86 21.52
C LEU A 125 12.81 5.54 20.76
N GLU A 126 14.02 5.15 20.30
CA GLU A 126 14.26 3.82 19.72
C GLU A 126 13.82 2.72 20.69
N ARG A 127 13.97 2.91 22.01
CA ARG A 127 13.48 1.95 23.01
C ARG A 127 11.98 1.69 22.92
N TYR A 128 11.20 2.69 22.53
CA TYR A 128 9.75 2.62 22.45
C TYR A 128 9.24 2.30 21.05
N LEU A 129 9.93 2.80 20.02
CA LEU A 129 9.51 2.70 18.63
C LEU A 129 10.26 1.61 17.85
N GLY A 130 11.34 1.06 18.40
CA GLY A 130 12.22 0.13 17.71
C GLY A 130 12.70 0.71 16.38
N GLU A 131 12.59 -0.09 15.33
CA GLU A 131 12.92 0.29 13.97
C GLU A 131 12.11 1.49 13.44
N MET A 132 10.92 1.74 13.99
CA MET A 132 10.05 2.82 13.53
C MET A 132 10.62 4.22 13.80
N ALA A 133 11.58 4.35 14.72
CA ALA A 133 12.31 5.60 14.93
C ALA A 133 13.12 6.06 13.70
N GLN A 134 13.58 5.11 12.89
CA GLN A 134 14.41 5.33 11.69
C GLN A 134 13.64 5.04 10.39
N TYR A 135 12.35 4.74 10.49
CA TYR A 135 11.53 4.30 9.36
C TYR A 135 10.96 5.47 8.56
N THR A 136 10.72 5.24 7.27
CA THR A 136 10.19 6.25 6.36
C THR A 136 8.73 6.59 6.69
N PRO A 137 8.38 7.87 6.92
CA PRO A 137 7.16 8.21 7.64
C PRO A 137 5.89 8.32 6.76
N GLY A 138 6.00 8.18 5.44
CA GLY A 138 4.97 8.60 4.49
C GLY A 138 3.59 7.99 4.74
N SER A 139 3.49 6.67 4.92
CA SER A 139 2.21 6.00 5.21
C SER A 139 1.63 6.40 6.56
N HIS A 140 2.49 6.65 7.54
CA HIS A 140 2.12 7.04 8.90
C HIS A 140 1.54 8.46 8.94
N VAL A 141 2.23 9.40 8.27
CA VAL A 141 1.77 10.77 8.09
C VAL A 141 0.40 10.82 7.42
N LEU A 142 0.21 10.05 6.34
CA LEU A 142 -1.09 9.99 5.64
C LEU A 142 -2.19 9.48 6.55
N SER A 143 -1.93 8.45 7.36
CA SER A 143 -2.93 7.85 8.25
C SER A 143 -3.27 8.77 9.41
N ALA A 144 -2.27 9.36 10.07
CA ALA A 144 -2.47 10.32 11.16
C ALA A 144 -3.26 11.57 10.70
N LEU A 145 -2.88 12.15 9.55
CA LEU A 145 -3.59 13.30 8.99
C LEU A 145 -5.01 12.96 8.56
N ALA A 146 -5.23 11.80 7.94
CA ALA A 146 -6.58 11.34 7.61
C ALA A 146 -7.45 11.11 8.86
N GLY A 147 -6.87 10.60 9.95
CA GLY A 147 -7.52 10.52 11.26
C GLY A 147 -7.96 11.90 11.75
N ALA A 148 -7.05 12.86 11.77
CA ALA A 148 -7.37 14.24 12.17
C ALA A 148 -8.41 14.92 11.27
N TRP A 149 -8.33 14.77 9.94
CA TRP A 149 -9.28 15.39 9.00
C TRP A 149 -10.68 14.80 9.08
N SER A 150 -10.79 13.52 9.47
CA SER A 150 -12.07 12.84 9.68
C SER A 150 -12.62 13.01 11.10
N GLY A 151 -11.89 13.67 12.00
CA GLY A 151 -12.27 13.79 13.41
C GLY A 151 -12.17 12.47 14.18
N THR A 152 -11.35 11.53 13.69
CA THR A 152 -11.11 10.22 14.31
C THR A 152 -9.64 10.10 14.76
N ASP A 153 -9.02 8.96 14.48
CA ASP A 153 -7.64 8.63 14.78
C ASP A 153 -7.03 7.83 13.62
N GLY A 154 -5.71 7.69 13.64
CA GLY A 154 -4.95 7.07 12.58
C GLY A 154 -5.18 5.57 12.52
N LEU A 155 -5.55 4.91 13.63
CA LEU A 155 -5.97 3.51 13.64
C LEU A 155 -7.22 3.32 12.76
N ARG A 156 -8.26 4.15 12.97
CA ARG A 156 -9.52 4.10 12.21
C ARG A 156 -9.38 4.58 10.77
N ALA A 157 -8.48 5.53 10.52
CA ALA A 157 -8.25 6.04 9.18
C ALA A 157 -7.36 5.12 8.32
N LEU A 158 -6.50 4.30 8.93
CA LEU A 158 -5.47 3.52 8.24
C LEU A 158 -6.03 2.64 7.12
N HIS A 159 -7.07 1.83 7.41
CA HIS A 159 -7.66 0.97 6.38
C HIS A 159 -8.24 1.77 5.22
N THR A 160 -8.88 2.90 5.51
CA THR A 160 -9.43 3.80 4.49
C THR A 160 -8.33 4.37 3.59
N VAL A 161 -7.19 4.76 4.16
CA VAL A 161 -6.01 5.20 3.39
C VAL A 161 -5.46 4.07 2.53
N GLN A 162 -5.32 2.86 3.07
CA GLN A 162 -4.88 1.70 2.29
C GLN A 162 -5.87 1.38 1.16
N ALA A 163 -7.18 1.36 1.44
CA ALA A 163 -8.21 1.14 0.44
C ALA A 163 -8.17 2.20 -0.68
N ALA A 164 -8.01 3.47 -0.33
CA ALA A 164 -7.90 4.56 -1.31
C ALA A 164 -6.65 4.40 -2.20
N THR A 165 -5.50 4.04 -1.61
CA THR A 165 -4.27 3.81 -2.37
C THR A 165 -4.37 2.59 -3.29
N VAL A 166 -5.00 1.49 -2.85
CA VAL A 166 -5.29 0.30 -3.66
C VAL A 166 -6.25 0.58 -4.80
N ALA A 167 -7.31 1.33 -4.54
CA ALA A 167 -8.26 1.75 -5.55
C ALA A 167 -7.59 2.64 -6.62
N LEU A 168 -6.82 3.65 -6.19
CA LEU A 168 -6.20 4.58 -7.11
C LEU A 168 -5.10 3.91 -7.96
N LYS A 169 -4.30 3.00 -7.39
CA LYS A 169 -3.30 2.24 -8.18
C LYS A 169 -3.93 1.26 -9.16
N SER A 170 -5.11 0.70 -8.84
CA SER A 170 -5.93 -0.05 -9.81
C SER A 170 -6.45 0.85 -10.94
N GLY A 171 -6.80 2.11 -10.64
CA GLY A 171 -7.11 3.12 -11.64
C GLY A 171 -5.94 3.46 -12.55
N PHE A 172 -4.72 3.61 -12.02
CA PHE A 172 -3.51 3.79 -12.84
C PHE A 172 -3.21 2.57 -13.71
N LEU A 173 -3.42 1.34 -13.21
CA LEU A 173 -3.32 0.12 -14.02
C LEU A 173 -4.29 0.16 -15.21
N LEU A 174 -5.54 0.56 -14.98
CA LEU A 174 -6.53 0.72 -16.05
C LEU A 174 -6.05 1.74 -17.10
N LEU A 175 -5.54 2.89 -16.68
CA LEU A 175 -5.03 3.93 -17.58
C LEU A 175 -3.82 3.43 -18.38
N THR A 176 -2.93 2.65 -17.77
CA THR A 176 -1.84 1.97 -18.48
C THR A 176 -2.40 0.96 -19.50
N GLY A 177 -3.43 0.18 -19.12
CA GLY A 177 -4.14 -0.72 -20.03
C GLY A 177 -4.71 0.02 -21.25
N LEU A 178 -5.38 1.16 -21.05
CA LEU A 178 -5.91 1.99 -22.13
C LEU A 178 -4.81 2.50 -23.08
N ARG A 179 -3.60 2.76 -22.57
CA ARG A 179 -2.42 3.12 -23.37
C ARG A 179 -1.81 1.95 -24.14
N LEU A 180 -1.97 0.73 -23.63
CA LEU A 180 -1.47 -0.51 -24.26
C LEU A 180 -2.40 -1.00 -25.37
N LEU A 181 -3.72 -0.82 -25.19
CA LEU A 181 -4.71 -1.25 -26.16
C LEU A 181 -4.54 -0.54 -27.52
N PRO A 182 -4.81 -1.26 -28.62
CA PRO A 182 -4.89 -0.64 -29.93
C PRO A 182 -6.10 0.29 -30.04
N ARG A 183 -6.00 1.29 -30.93
CA ARG A 183 -7.08 2.31 -31.10
C ARG A 183 -8.40 1.70 -31.54
N THR A 184 -8.33 0.54 -32.21
CA THR A 184 -9.41 -0.31 -32.71
C THR A 184 -10.06 -1.16 -31.62
N ALA A 185 -9.37 -1.42 -30.51
CA ALA A 185 -9.91 -2.22 -29.42
C ALA A 185 -10.95 -1.45 -28.60
N PRO A 186 -12.04 -2.12 -28.16
CA PRO A 186 -12.97 -1.59 -27.18
C PRO A 186 -12.28 -1.18 -25.89
N ARG A 187 -12.59 0.02 -25.41
CA ARG A 187 -12.08 0.54 -24.13
C ARG A 187 -12.38 -0.36 -22.92
N PRO A 188 -13.53 -1.04 -22.81
CA PRO A 188 -13.79 -1.95 -21.70
C PRO A 188 -12.75 -3.06 -21.53
N LEU A 189 -12.02 -3.47 -22.58
CA LEU A 189 -10.95 -4.49 -22.45
C LEU A 189 -9.84 -4.07 -21.48
N ALA A 190 -9.67 -2.79 -21.19
CA ALA A 190 -8.69 -2.34 -20.18
C ALA A 190 -9.04 -2.85 -18.77
N LEU A 191 -10.33 -3.12 -18.48
CA LEU A 191 -10.77 -3.67 -17.20
C LEU A 191 -10.26 -5.09 -16.95
N VAL A 192 -9.83 -5.82 -18.00
CA VAL A 192 -9.21 -7.14 -17.84
C VAL A 192 -8.05 -7.08 -16.86
N GLY A 193 -7.22 -6.04 -16.90
CA GLY A 193 -6.10 -5.88 -15.97
C GLY A 193 -6.58 -5.77 -14.52
N VAL A 194 -7.60 -4.95 -14.26
CA VAL A 194 -8.18 -4.76 -12.92
C VAL A 194 -8.84 -6.04 -12.41
N VAL A 195 -9.60 -6.73 -13.26
CA VAL A 195 -10.25 -8.00 -12.92
C VAL A 195 -9.21 -9.08 -12.59
N LEU A 196 -8.12 -9.17 -13.35
CA LEU A 196 -7.09 -10.18 -13.12
C LEU A 196 -6.25 -9.95 -11.86
N LEU A 197 -6.33 -8.79 -11.20
CA LEU A 197 -5.76 -8.62 -9.85
C LEU A 197 -6.34 -9.64 -8.87
N PHE A 198 -7.63 -9.96 -9.01
CA PHE A 198 -8.34 -10.94 -8.18
C PHE A 198 -7.91 -12.39 -8.44
N ALA A 199 -7.16 -12.67 -9.52
CA ALA A 199 -6.53 -13.98 -9.71
C ALA A 199 -5.43 -14.25 -8.67
N SER A 200 -4.90 -13.19 -8.05
CA SER A 200 -3.79 -13.20 -7.11
C SER A 200 -4.18 -12.52 -5.80
N PRO A 201 -5.13 -13.07 -5.01
CA PRO A 201 -5.52 -12.46 -3.75
C PRO A 201 -4.33 -12.32 -2.78
N GLN A 202 -3.35 -13.24 -2.88
CA GLN A 202 -2.09 -13.21 -2.14
C GLN A 202 -1.34 -11.88 -2.30
N TYR A 203 -1.16 -11.42 -3.55
CA TYR A 203 -0.40 -10.22 -3.84
C TYR A 203 -1.27 -8.97 -3.97
N PHE A 204 -2.59 -9.12 -4.18
CA PHE A 204 -3.50 -7.99 -4.32
C PHE A 204 -4.01 -7.44 -2.98
N VAL A 205 -4.47 -8.31 -2.07
CA VAL A 205 -5.12 -7.89 -0.81
C VAL A 205 -4.42 -8.40 0.45
N ARG A 206 -3.90 -9.64 0.44
CA ARG A 206 -3.29 -10.25 1.63
C ARG A 206 -2.03 -9.53 2.12
N GLY A 207 -1.38 -8.73 1.28
CA GLY A 207 -0.29 -7.85 1.71
C GLY A 207 -0.65 -6.95 2.90
N PHE A 208 -1.88 -6.42 2.95
CA PHE A 208 -2.35 -5.58 4.08
C PHE A 208 -3.42 -6.22 4.95
N THR A 209 -4.11 -7.28 4.50
CA THR A 209 -5.10 -7.99 5.33
C THR A 209 -4.51 -9.17 6.11
N GLU A 210 -3.34 -9.68 5.75
CA GLU A 210 -2.67 -10.77 6.49
C GLU A 210 -1.39 -10.27 7.14
N PHE A 211 -0.50 -9.65 6.36
CA PHE A 211 0.85 -9.31 6.86
C PHE A 211 0.97 -7.91 7.45
N GLY A 212 0.03 -7.01 7.15
CA GLY A 212 0.07 -5.64 7.64
C GLY A 212 1.16 -4.77 6.99
N PHE A 213 1.53 -5.03 5.73
CA PHE A 213 2.56 -4.29 4.99
C PHE A 213 2.14 -2.86 4.60
N VAL A 214 1.83 -2.02 5.59
CA VAL A 214 1.25 -0.68 5.42
C VAL A 214 2.10 0.18 4.48
N ALA A 215 3.39 0.32 4.77
CA ALA A 215 4.29 1.16 3.99
C ALA A 215 4.42 0.68 2.53
N GLN A 216 4.49 -0.64 2.33
CA GLN A 216 4.56 -1.23 1.00
C GLN A 216 3.30 -0.93 0.19
N VAL A 217 2.11 -1.22 0.74
CA VAL A 217 0.84 -1.08 0.01
C VAL A 217 0.59 0.36 -0.43
N VAL A 218 0.93 1.33 0.42
CA VAL A 218 0.86 2.76 0.10
C VAL A 218 1.91 3.14 -0.95
N ALA A 219 3.15 2.65 -0.82
CA ALA A 219 4.23 2.95 -1.77
C ALA A 219 3.94 2.42 -3.18
N GLU A 220 3.24 1.28 -3.32
CA GLU A 220 2.84 0.74 -4.62
C GLU A 220 2.01 1.74 -5.45
N LEU A 221 1.20 2.60 -4.83
CA LEU A 221 0.48 3.65 -5.55
C LEU A 221 1.45 4.56 -6.30
N PHE A 222 2.45 5.06 -5.60
CA PHE A 222 3.42 5.97 -6.17
C PHE A 222 4.28 5.28 -7.23
N VAL A 223 4.67 4.02 -7.02
CA VAL A 223 5.42 3.23 -8.00
C VAL A 223 4.62 3.00 -9.28
N VAL A 224 3.36 2.57 -9.15
CA VAL A 224 2.49 2.34 -10.32
C VAL A 224 2.24 3.65 -11.06
N ALA A 225 2.15 4.79 -10.35
CA ALA A 225 2.10 6.11 -10.96
C ALA A 225 3.42 6.50 -11.66
N MET A 226 4.60 6.20 -11.11
CA MET A 226 5.89 6.41 -11.78
C MET A 226 6.00 5.58 -13.07
N TRP A 227 5.55 4.32 -13.02
CA TRP A 227 5.52 3.46 -14.20
C TRP A 227 4.53 3.98 -15.25
N TRP A 228 3.31 4.34 -14.87
CA TRP A 228 2.35 4.98 -15.77
C TRP A 228 2.93 6.26 -16.39
N ALA A 229 3.59 7.10 -15.58
CA ALA A 229 4.20 8.34 -16.04
C ALA A 229 5.32 8.07 -17.06
N SER A 230 6.13 7.03 -16.84
CA SER A 230 7.14 6.58 -17.79
C SER A 230 6.53 6.09 -19.11
N ALA A 231 5.42 5.34 -19.05
CA ALA A 231 4.68 4.91 -20.24
C ALA A 231 4.04 6.08 -20.98
N ALA A 232 3.47 7.04 -20.25
CA ALA A 232 2.88 8.26 -20.82
C ALA A 232 3.95 9.13 -21.50
N TRP A 233 5.09 9.32 -20.83
CA TRP A 233 6.24 10.04 -21.38
C TRP A 233 6.82 9.35 -22.62
N TRP A 234 6.99 8.03 -22.58
CA TRP A 234 7.52 7.25 -23.70
C TRP A 234 6.67 7.42 -24.97
N GLN A 235 5.35 7.40 -24.81
CA GLN A 235 4.41 7.56 -25.92
C GLN A 235 4.29 9.02 -26.39
N THR A 236 4.36 9.98 -25.48
CA THR A 236 4.23 11.41 -25.80
C THR A 236 5.11 12.25 -24.86
N PRO A 237 6.40 12.43 -25.22
CA PRO A 237 7.37 13.11 -24.38
C PRO A 237 6.94 14.53 -24.04
N SER A 238 6.87 14.82 -22.74
CA SER A 238 6.44 16.12 -22.22
C SER A 238 6.86 16.28 -20.76
N THR A 239 6.80 17.51 -20.24
CA THR A 239 7.21 17.80 -18.86
C THR A 239 6.24 17.23 -17.82
N ALA A 240 4.93 17.23 -18.10
CA ALA A 240 3.92 16.84 -17.11
C ALA A 240 4.12 15.41 -16.55
N PRO A 241 4.31 14.35 -17.37
CA PRO A 241 4.63 13.02 -16.84
C PRO A 241 5.93 12.97 -16.03
N LEU A 242 6.96 13.75 -16.39
CA LEU A 242 8.22 13.79 -15.63
C LEU A 242 8.02 14.41 -14.24
N LEU A 243 7.17 15.44 -14.13
CA LEU A 243 6.81 16.02 -12.84
C LEU A 243 6.02 15.03 -11.98
N VAL A 244 5.09 14.28 -12.58
CA VAL A 244 4.37 13.20 -11.87
C VAL A 244 5.35 12.12 -11.42
N PHE A 245 6.30 11.72 -12.28
CA PHE A 245 7.35 10.76 -11.95
C PHE A 245 8.19 11.23 -10.76
N ALA A 246 8.65 12.48 -10.77
CA ALA A 246 9.47 13.05 -9.71
C ALA A 246 8.71 13.16 -8.37
N MET A 247 7.47 13.65 -8.43
CA MET A 247 6.58 13.78 -7.27
C MET A 247 6.27 12.41 -6.66
N ALA A 248 5.87 11.45 -7.49
CA ALA A 248 5.60 10.08 -7.05
C ALA A 248 6.88 9.41 -6.53
N GLY A 249 8.03 9.55 -7.19
CA GLY A 249 9.29 8.97 -6.73
C GLY A 249 9.77 9.54 -5.39
N SER A 250 9.55 10.83 -5.15
CA SER A 250 9.84 11.47 -3.85
C SER A 250 8.95 10.89 -2.75
N ALA A 251 7.66 10.72 -3.03
CA ALA A 251 6.71 10.11 -2.11
C ALA A 251 6.97 8.61 -1.90
N THR A 252 7.35 7.86 -2.94
CA THR A 252 7.79 6.46 -2.85
C THR A 252 8.97 6.36 -1.89
N PHE A 253 9.99 7.22 -2.05
CA PHE A 253 11.17 7.19 -1.17
C PHE A 253 10.79 7.41 0.30
N LEU A 254 9.96 8.41 0.58
CA LEU A 254 9.50 8.73 1.93
C LEU A 254 8.44 7.78 2.49
N THR A 255 7.90 6.87 1.69
CA THR A 255 6.93 5.85 2.15
C THR A 255 7.61 4.51 2.31
N TRP A 256 8.26 4.02 1.25
CA TRP A 256 9.06 2.79 1.28
C TRP A 256 10.13 2.79 0.17
N PRO A 257 11.40 3.09 0.51
CA PRO A 257 12.44 3.45 -0.46
C PRO A 257 12.91 2.26 -1.31
N VAL A 258 12.72 1.03 -0.81
CA VAL A 258 13.01 -0.22 -1.51
C VAL A 258 12.36 -0.22 -2.91
N TYR A 259 11.17 0.36 -3.05
CA TYR A 259 10.42 0.34 -4.30
C TYR A 259 10.79 1.44 -5.31
N VAL A 260 11.69 2.36 -4.98
CA VAL A 260 12.13 3.40 -5.93
C VAL A 260 12.96 2.82 -7.08
N GLY A 261 13.74 1.77 -6.83
CA GLY A 261 14.75 1.24 -7.77
C GLY A 261 14.19 0.84 -9.13
N ALA A 262 13.17 -0.02 -9.16
CA ALA A 262 12.59 -0.58 -10.38
C ALA A 262 11.98 0.49 -11.31
N PRO A 263 11.08 1.40 -10.84
CA PRO A 263 10.57 2.46 -11.69
C PRO A 263 11.66 3.48 -12.06
N ALA A 264 12.63 3.75 -11.19
CA ALA A 264 13.78 4.61 -11.48
C ALA A 264 14.63 4.06 -12.64
N LEU A 265 15.01 2.79 -12.57
CA LEU A 265 15.75 2.12 -13.63
C LEU A 265 14.96 2.12 -14.94
N ALA A 266 13.67 1.78 -14.88
CA ALA A 266 12.83 1.74 -16.06
C ALA A 266 12.70 3.11 -16.73
N GLY A 267 12.43 4.16 -15.95
CA GLY A 267 12.37 5.53 -16.45
C GLY A 267 13.70 5.98 -17.06
N GLY A 268 14.83 5.70 -16.41
CA GLY A 268 16.16 6.00 -16.92
C GLY A 268 16.46 5.31 -18.25
N VAL A 269 16.19 4.00 -18.34
CA VAL A 269 16.36 3.21 -19.57
C VAL A 269 15.50 3.79 -20.71
N LEU A 270 14.22 4.10 -20.45
CA LEU A 270 13.34 4.66 -21.47
C LEU A 270 13.78 6.04 -21.95
N VAL A 271 14.25 6.92 -21.04
CA VAL A 271 14.78 8.23 -21.42
C VAL A 271 16.03 8.09 -22.27
N MET A 272 16.94 7.19 -21.88
CA MET A 272 18.19 6.95 -22.63
C MET A 272 17.94 6.28 -23.99
N ALA A 273 16.95 5.40 -24.08
CA ALA A 273 16.55 4.72 -25.31
C ALA A 273 15.82 5.63 -26.31
N GLN A 274 15.42 6.85 -25.92
CA GLN A 274 14.68 7.76 -26.78
C GLN A 274 15.57 8.37 -27.89
N ARG A 275 15.66 7.67 -29.03
CA ARG A 275 16.52 8.04 -30.16
C ARG A 275 16.16 9.37 -30.82
N ARG A 276 14.91 9.83 -30.67
CA ARG A 276 14.42 11.09 -31.28
C ARG A 276 14.84 12.34 -30.52
N MET A 277 15.50 12.20 -29.37
CA MET A 277 15.94 13.32 -28.53
C MET A 277 17.46 13.48 -28.56
N SER A 278 17.92 14.73 -28.54
CA SER A 278 19.33 15.05 -28.33
C SER A 278 19.80 14.59 -26.94
N VAL A 279 21.12 14.38 -26.77
CA VAL A 279 21.71 14.03 -25.47
C VAL A 279 21.36 15.08 -24.41
N ALA A 280 21.48 16.37 -24.72
CA ALA A 280 21.13 17.46 -23.81
C ALA A 280 19.66 17.41 -23.36
N SER A 281 18.74 17.09 -24.28
CA SER A 281 17.32 16.93 -23.94
C SER A 281 17.08 15.71 -23.04
N ARG A 282 17.78 14.59 -23.26
CA ARG A 282 17.71 13.41 -22.39
C ARG A 282 18.22 13.73 -21.00
N VAL A 283 19.38 14.40 -20.89
CA VAL A 283 19.93 14.86 -19.61
C VAL A 283 18.95 15.77 -18.88
N ARG A 284 18.33 16.73 -19.57
CA ARG A 284 17.29 17.58 -18.96
C ARG A 284 16.11 16.76 -18.43
N CYS A 285 15.64 15.76 -19.18
CA CYS A 285 14.57 14.89 -18.71
C CYS A 285 14.97 14.08 -17.48
N LEU A 286 16.20 13.56 -17.43
CA LEU A 286 16.73 12.87 -16.26
C LEU A 286 16.80 13.82 -15.05
N LEU A 287 17.35 15.03 -15.21
CA LEU A 287 17.41 16.00 -14.12
C LEU A 287 16.01 16.34 -13.58
N LEU A 288 15.05 16.60 -14.46
CA LEU A 288 13.68 16.90 -14.04
C LEU A 288 13.01 15.73 -13.29
N ALA A 289 13.25 14.49 -13.72
CA ALA A 289 12.64 13.31 -13.12
C ALA A 289 13.33 12.87 -11.81
N PHE A 290 14.66 12.94 -11.74
CA PHE A 290 15.45 12.30 -10.69
C PHE A 290 15.98 13.28 -9.64
N THR A 291 16.20 14.56 -9.96
CA THR A 291 16.73 15.52 -8.97
C THR A 291 15.83 15.64 -7.74
N PRO A 292 14.48 15.76 -7.83
CA PRO A 292 13.65 15.83 -6.63
C PRO A 292 13.74 14.58 -5.76
N ILE A 293 13.78 13.39 -6.40
CA ILE A 293 13.93 12.11 -5.71
C ILE A 293 15.28 12.06 -4.97
N ALA A 294 16.36 12.44 -5.66
CA ALA A 294 17.71 12.45 -5.11
C ALA A 294 17.86 13.44 -3.95
N VAL A 295 17.26 14.63 -4.05
CA VAL A 295 17.27 15.63 -2.97
C VAL A 295 16.54 15.08 -1.74
N VAL A 296 15.34 14.53 -1.90
CA VAL A 296 14.59 13.93 -0.78
C VAL A 296 15.36 12.77 -0.17
N ALA A 297 15.93 11.90 -1.00
CA ALA A 297 16.75 10.79 -0.54
C ALA A 297 17.97 11.25 0.26
N ALA A 298 18.73 12.22 -0.27
CA ALA A 298 19.89 12.78 0.41
C ALA A 298 19.50 13.39 1.77
N LEU A 299 18.44 14.21 1.79
CA LEU A 299 17.95 14.84 3.02
C LEU A 299 17.48 13.83 4.08
N TYR A 300 16.97 12.68 3.66
CA TYR A 300 16.54 11.59 4.52
C TYR A 300 17.72 10.77 5.05
N ILE A 301 18.68 10.43 4.19
CA ILE A 301 19.83 9.61 4.54
C ILE A 301 20.77 10.35 5.53
N LEU A 302 20.86 11.68 5.42
CA LEU A 302 21.62 12.51 6.35
C LEU A 302 21.15 12.32 7.80
N GLY A 303 21.98 11.65 8.61
CA GLY A 303 21.72 11.37 10.02
C GLY A 303 20.88 10.13 10.31
N ARG A 304 20.52 9.32 9.28
CA ARG A 304 19.65 8.14 9.45
C ARG A 304 20.20 6.86 8.83
N LEU A 305 21.53 6.69 8.73
CA LEU A 305 22.13 5.50 8.07
C LEU A 305 21.65 4.15 8.61
N GLY A 306 21.14 4.10 9.84
CA GLY A 306 20.48 2.91 10.41
C GLY A 306 19.32 2.37 9.57
N TRP A 307 18.68 3.18 8.73
CA TRP A 307 17.64 2.70 7.80
C TRP A 307 18.17 1.62 6.84
N LEU A 308 19.46 1.66 6.47
CA LEU A 308 20.06 0.66 5.57
C LEU A 308 20.02 -0.74 6.18
N GLN A 309 20.02 -0.84 7.51
CA GLN A 309 19.88 -2.11 8.21
C GLN A 309 18.49 -2.72 8.00
N LEU A 310 17.45 -1.90 7.82
CA LEU A 310 16.08 -2.34 7.51
C LEU A 310 15.96 -3.01 6.13
N ALA A 311 16.85 -2.68 5.19
CA ALA A 311 16.91 -3.40 3.91
C ALA A 311 17.42 -4.85 4.10
N GLY A 312 18.10 -5.14 5.21
CA GLY A 312 18.62 -6.46 5.57
C GLY A 312 17.80 -7.23 6.62
N THR A 313 16.75 -6.63 7.19
CA THR A 313 15.93 -7.31 8.22
C THR A 313 15.15 -8.48 7.62
N GLY A 314 15.15 -9.60 8.32
CA GLY A 314 14.33 -10.78 7.99
C GLY A 314 12.84 -10.51 8.19
N GLY A 315 12.02 -11.28 7.48
CA GLY A 315 10.57 -11.24 7.58
C GLY A 315 9.96 -12.37 6.75
N THR A 316 8.66 -12.54 6.86
CA THR A 316 7.92 -13.58 6.12
C THR A 316 7.17 -12.95 4.95
N ALA A 317 7.34 -13.53 3.77
CA ALA A 317 6.59 -13.15 2.58
C ALA A 317 6.38 -14.40 1.70
N PRO A 318 5.27 -14.47 0.94
CA PRO A 318 4.97 -15.63 0.11
C PRO A 318 5.96 -15.74 -1.05
N TRP A 319 6.37 -16.96 -1.36
CA TRP A 319 7.16 -17.27 -2.54
C TRP A 319 6.35 -17.04 -3.82
N PRO A 320 6.91 -16.34 -4.83
CA PRO A 320 6.32 -16.25 -6.15
C PRO A 320 6.08 -17.64 -6.74
N SER A 321 4.84 -17.96 -7.08
CA SER A 321 4.46 -19.25 -7.65
C SER A 321 3.23 -19.12 -8.55
N MET A 322 2.99 -20.13 -9.39
CA MET A 322 1.79 -20.15 -10.24
C MET A 322 0.49 -20.15 -9.41
N SER A 323 0.49 -20.79 -8.24
CA SER A 323 -0.66 -20.76 -7.33
C SER A 323 -0.85 -19.41 -6.65
N ALA A 324 0.23 -18.69 -6.35
CA ALA A 324 0.15 -17.37 -5.74
C ALA A 324 -0.42 -16.31 -6.69
N TYR A 325 -0.04 -16.33 -7.98
CA TYR A 325 -0.56 -15.39 -8.99
C TYR A 325 -1.83 -15.84 -9.70
N GLY A 326 -2.12 -17.14 -9.69
CA GLY A 326 -3.19 -17.75 -10.45
C GLY A 326 -2.78 -18.06 -11.91
N PRO A 327 -3.12 -19.27 -12.43
CA PRO A 327 -2.66 -19.72 -13.74
C PRO A 327 -3.19 -18.87 -14.91
N VAL A 328 -4.40 -18.31 -14.80
CA VAL A 328 -5.01 -17.46 -15.84
C VAL A 328 -4.20 -16.19 -16.04
N LEU A 329 -3.83 -15.51 -14.95
CA LEU A 329 -3.00 -14.31 -15.00
C LEU A 329 -1.62 -14.64 -15.58
N VAL A 330 -0.96 -15.71 -15.09
CA VAL A 330 0.37 -16.10 -15.58
C VAL A 330 0.35 -16.39 -17.08
N ALA A 331 -0.64 -17.13 -17.57
CA ALA A 331 -0.76 -17.47 -19.00
C ALA A 331 -0.97 -16.22 -19.87
N LEU A 332 -1.93 -15.36 -19.51
CA LEU A 332 -2.20 -14.12 -20.27
C LEU A 332 -1.05 -13.12 -20.18
N ALA A 333 -0.41 -12.99 -19.03
CA ALA A 333 0.76 -12.15 -18.85
C ALA A 333 1.93 -12.62 -19.73
N THR A 334 2.17 -13.94 -19.81
CA THR A 334 3.21 -14.53 -20.66
C THR A 334 2.95 -14.22 -22.13
N LEU A 335 1.72 -14.44 -22.62
CA LEU A 335 1.33 -14.06 -23.98
C LEU A 335 1.52 -12.55 -24.22
N GLY A 336 1.18 -11.74 -23.22
CA GLY A 336 1.36 -10.29 -23.23
C GLY A 336 2.80 -9.87 -23.37
N VAL A 337 3.72 -10.55 -22.67
CA VAL A 337 5.16 -10.33 -22.80
C VAL A 337 5.61 -10.61 -24.23
N LEU A 338 5.22 -11.75 -24.80
CA LEU A 338 5.55 -12.12 -26.19
C LEU A 338 5.04 -11.09 -27.20
N VAL A 339 3.80 -10.61 -27.03
CA VAL A 339 3.24 -9.53 -27.85
C VAL A 339 4.01 -8.22 -27.65
N GLY A 340 4.37 -7.88 -26.41
CA GLY A 340 5.09 -6.65 -26.09
C GLY A 340 6.49 -6.60 -26.71
N LEU A 341 7.15 -7.74 -26.90
CA LEU A 341 8.47 -7.80 -27.56
C LEU A 341 8.41 -7.33 -29.02
N VAL A 342 7.27 -7.50 -29.68
CA VAL A 342 7.07 -7.11 -31.09
C VAL A 342 6.26 -5.81 -31.24
N ARG A 343 5.67 -5.28 -30.16
CA ARG A 343 4.85 -4.06 -30.18
C ARG A 343 5.48 -2.96 -29.32
N THR A 344 5.86 -1.86 -29.96
CA THR A 344 6.47 -0.69 -29.29
C THR A 344 5.64 -0.08 -28.16
N ARG A 345 4.31 -0.26 -28.18
CA ARG A 345 3.40 0.18 -27.09
C ARG A 345 3.66 -0.54 -25.78
N GLY A 346 4.10 -1.81 -25.83
CA GLY A 346 4.39 -2.63 -24.65
C GLY A 346 5.74 -2.32 -23.99
N LEU A 347 6.63 -1.60 -24.68
CA LEU A 347 8.03 -1.45 -24.25
C LEU A 347 8.18 -0.90 -22.83
N ALA A 348 7.47 0.17 -22.47
CA ALA A 348 7.58 0.76 -21.14
C ALA A 348 7.17 -0.23 -20.03
N THR A 349 6.15 -1.05 -20.28
CA THR A 349 5.71 -2.12 -19.37
C THR A 349 6.73 -3.23 -19.26
N LEU A 350 7.31 -3.67 -20.38
CA LEU A 350 8.34 -4.71 -20.38
C LEU A 350 9.62 -4.26 -19.70
N VAL A 351 10.05 -3.01 -19.93
CA VAL A 351 11.22 -2.43 -19.27
C VAL A 351 10.98 -2.32 -17.77
N PHE A 352 9.78 -1.92 -17.33
CA PHE A 352 9.42 -1.91 -15.92
C PHE A 352 9.39 -3.31 -15.29
N LEU A 353 8.77 -4.28 -15.96
CA LEU A 353 8.75 -5.68 -15.53
C LEU A 353 10.17 -6.24 -15.39
N ALA A 354 11.03 -6.04 -16.40
CA ALA A 354 12.42 -6.45 -16.38
C ALA A 354 13.21 -5.76 -15.25
N SER A 355 12.97 -4.46 -15.01
CA SER A 355 13.62 -3.71 -13.94
C SER A 355 13.23 -4.23 -12.55
N ALA A 356 11.94 -4.58 -12.35
CA ALA A 356 11.46 -5.17 -11.11
C ALA A 356 12.06 -6.56 -10.87
N LEU A 357 12.15 -7.40 -11.91
CA LEU A 357 12.80 -8.71 -11.84
C LEU A 357 14.30 -8.60 -11.56
N LEU A 358 15.00 -7.67 -12.21
CA LEU A 358 16.42 -7.42 -11.97
C LEU A 358 16.66 -6.99 -10.52
N GLN A 359 15.84 -6.08 -10.00
CA GLN A 359 15.94 -5.64 -8.62
C GLN A 359 15.63 -6.78 -7.64
N ALA A 360 14.60 -7.60 -7.90
CA ALA A 360 14.31 -8.79 -7.10
C ALA A 360 15.49 -9.76 -7.07
N GLY A 361 16.12 -10.00 -8.24
CA GLY A 361 17.32 -10.82 -8.35
C GLY A 361 18.52 -10.25 -7.56
N ALA A 362 18.72 -8.93 -7.61
CA ALA A 362 19.75 -8.27 -6.82
C ALA A 362 19.52 -8.45 -5.31
N PHE A 363 18.29 -8.27 -4.82
CA PHE A 363 17.95 -8.52 -3.41
C PHE A 363 18.11 -9.98 -3.01
N PHE A 364 17.77 -10.91 -3.91
CA PHE A 364 17.95 -12.33 -3.65
C PHE A 364 19.42 -12.69 -3.46
N ILE A 365 20.29 -12.20 -4.35
CA ILE A 365 21.74 -12.40 -4.27
C ILE A 365 22.30 -11.78 -2.97
N LEU A 366 21.87 -10.56 -2.62
CA LEU A 366 22.30 -9.90 -1.38
C LEU A 366 21.87 -10.68 -0.14
N ALA A 367 20.63 -11.18 -0.10
CA ALA A 367 20.13 -11.99 1.00
C ALA A 367 20.89 -13.31 1.16
N GLN A 368 21.19 -13.99 0.04
CA GLN A 368 22.00 -15.21 0.06
C GLN A 368 23.41 -14.94 0.59
N ARG A 369 24.05 -13.85 0.15
CA ARG A 369 25.39 -13.45 0.62
C ARG A 369 25.41 -13.08 2.11
N ALA A 370 24.31 -12.53 2.62
CA ALA A 370 24.16 -12.19 4.03
C ALA A 370 23.78 -13.39 4.91
N GLY A 371 23.57 -14.59 4.35
CA GLY A 371 23.10 -15.75 5.10
C GLY A 371 21.69 -15.60 5.67
N ALA A 372 20.86 -14.74 5.06
CA ALA A 372 19.51 -14.50 5.54
C ALA A 372 18.65 -15.77 5.38
N PRO A 373 17.82 -16.14 6.38
CA PRO A 373 17.01 -17.35 6.33
C PRO A 373 15.98 -17.33 5.20
N GLN A 374 15.52 -16.13 4.81
CA GLN A 374 14.68 -15.91 3.65
C GLN A 374 15.07 -14.60 2.94
N PRO A 375 14.98 -14.53 1.60
CA PRO A 375 15.27 -13.33 0.84
C PRO A 375 14.09 -12.33 0.87
N TYR A 376 13.73 -11.87 2.06
CA TYR A 376 12.50 -11.12 2.34
C TYR A 376 12.25 -9.95 1.39
N MET A 377 13.25 -9.10 1.14
CA MET A 377 13.09 -7.96 0.20
C MET A 377 12.88 -8.40 -1.24
N ALA A 378 13.48 -9.52 -1.67
CA ALA A 378 13.23 -10.08 -3.00
C ALA A 378 11.79 -10.61 -3.10
N LEU A 379 11.30 -11.27 -2.06
CA LEU A 379 9.92 -11.79 -2.01
C LEU A 379 8.89 -10.65 -2.04
N LYS A 380 9.16 -9.53 -1.37
CA LYS A 380 8.31 -8.33 -1.44
C LYS A 380 8.23 -7.71 -2.83
N MET A 381 9.21 -7.93 -3.71
CA MET A 381 9.09 -7.52 -5.12
C MET A 381 7.98 -8.29 -5.86
N GLY A 382 7.56 -9.47 -5.38
CA GLY A 382 6.44 -10.21 -5.96
C GLY A 382 5.12 -9.43 -5.95
N TYR A 383 4.84 -8.68 -4.88
CA TYR A 383 3.68 -7.79 -4.84
C TYR A 383 3.71 -6.74 -5.95
N LEU A 384 4.90 -6.23 -6.26
CA LEU A 384 5.06 -5.26 -7.34
C LEU A 384 4.90 -5.87 -8.73
N LEU A 385 5.30 -7.13 -8.93
CA LEU A 385 5.21 -7.83 -10.23
C LEU A 385 3.77 -8.07 -10.71
N LEU A 386 2.81 -8.15 -9.78
CA LEU A 386 1.38 -8.30 -10.10
C LEU A 386 0.89 -7.25 -11.10
N TRP A 387 1.27 -5.99 -10.90
CA TRP A 387 0.79 -4.85 -11.68
C TRP A 387 1.20 -4.89 -13.16
N PRO A 388 2.50 -5.02 -13.52
CA PRO A 388 2.91 -5.18 -14.92
C PRO A 388 2.43 -6.50 -15.53
N MET A 389 2.30 -7.59 -14.76
CA MET A 389 1.72 -8.84 -15.27
C MET A 389 0.27 -8.65 -15.73
N ALA A 390 -0.54 -7.96 -14.93
CA ALA A 390 -1.93 -7.65 -15.28
C ALA A 390 -2.02 -6.74 -16.53
N ALA A 391 -1.11 -5.78 -16.68
CA ALA A 391 -1.05 -4.95 -17.89
C ALA A 391 -0.58 -5.73 -19.13
N CYS A 392 0.36 -6.66 -18.99
CA CYS A 392 0.72 -7.59 -20.06
C CYS A 392 -0.50 -8.42 -20.50
N ALA A 393 -1.33 -8.89 -19.58
CA ALA A 393 -2.57 -9.59 -19.93
C ALA A 393 -3.52 -8.70 -20.77
N VAL A 394 -3.66 -7.41 -20.45
CA VAL A 394 -4.41 -6.45 -21.28
C VAL A 394 -3.81 -6.35 -22.69
N LEU A 395 -2.48 -6.31 -22.81
CA LEU A 395 -1.80 -6.27 -24.10
C LEU A 395 -2.06 -7.54 -24.94
N ALA A 396 -2.10 -8.72 -24.30
CA ALA A 396 -2.47 -9.97 -24.97
C ALA A 396 -3.91 -9.92 -25.51
N CYS A 397 -4.87 -9.48 -24.69
CA CYS A 397 -6.27 -9.32 -25.09
C CYS A 397 -6.42 -8.30 -26.24
N GLY A 398 -5.67 -7.19 -26.20
CA GLY A 398 -5.67 -6.21 -27.28
C GLY A 398 -5.15 -6.76 -28.61
N ALA A 399 -4.08 -7.56 -28.58
CA ALA A 399 -3.55 -8.21 -29.77
C ALA A 399 -4.49 -9.29 -30.33
N ALA A 400 -5.11 -10.08 -29.46
CA ALA A 400 -6.13 -11.04 -29.87
C ALA A 400 -7.32 -10.34 -30.54
N TRP A 401 -7.73 -9.19 -29.99
CA TRP A 401 -8.78 -8.37 -30.58
C TRP A 401 -8.44 -7.89 -31.99
N ASP A 402 -7.26 -7.30 -32.18
CA ASP A 402 -6.81 -6.82 -33.50
C ASP A 402 -6.74 -7.96 -34.53
N ALA A 403 -6.27 -9.15 -34.11
CA ALA A 403 -6.21 -10.32 -34.98
C ALA A 403 -7.59 -10.87 -35.35
N MET A 404 -8.57 -10.77 -34.45
CA MET A 404 -9.95 -11.15 -34.72
C MET A 404 -10.65 -10.13 -35.62
N ALA A 405 -10.51 -8.84 -35.32
CA ALA A 405 -11.13 -7.76 -36.08
C ALA A 405 -10.62 -7.70 -37.54
N SER A 406 -9.33 -7.99 -37.77
CA SER A 406 -8.76 -8.04 -39.12
C SER A 406 -9.31 -9.20 -39.96
N ARG A 407 -9.66 -10.33 -39.33
CA ARG A 407 -10.24 -11.50 -40.00
C ARG A 407 -11.72 -11.31 -40.35
N LEU A 408 -12.45 -10.55 -39.54
CA LEU A 408 -13.91 -10.39 -39.68
C LEU A 408 -14.32 -9.26 -40.66
N GLY A 409 -13.37 -8.55 -41.28
CA GLY A 409 -13.68 -7.51 -42.27
C GLY A 409 -14.45 -6.31 -41.70
N ALA A 410 -14.25 -6.05 -40.41
CA ALA A 410 -15.09 -5.23 -39.57
C ALA A 410 -15.41 -3.82 -40.10
N GLY A 411 -16.64 -3.61 -40.59
CA GLY A 411 -17.15 -2.32 -41.09
C GLY A 411 -17.75 -1.43 -39.98
N GLY A 412 -17.91 -0.13 -40.24
CA GLY A 412 -18.22 0.91 -39.23
C GLY A 412 -19.48 0.75 -38.35
N GLY A 413 -20.40 -0.19 -38.65
CA GLY A 413 -21.57 -0.53 -37.82
C GLY A 413 -21.25 -1.35 -36.57
N GLU A 414 -20.04 -1.88 -36.43
CA GLU A 414 -19.67 -2.90 -35.45
C GLU A 414 -19.30 -2.39 -34.05
N ARG A 415 -19.27 -1.07 -33.83
CA ARG A 415 -18.81 -0.50 -32.54
C ARG A 415 -19.65 -0.95 -31.33
N ARG A 416 -20.95 -1.17 -31.50
CA ARG A 416 -21.83 -1.66 -30.40
C ARG A 416 -21.61 -3.14 -30.12
N ALA A 417 -21.62 -4.00 -31.14
CA ALA A 417 -21.36 -5.43 -31.00
C ALA A 417 -19.97 -5.68 -30.39
N SER A 418 -18.97 -4.92 -30.86
CA SER A 418 -17.60 -4.90 -30.35
C SER A 418 -17.52 -4.58 -28.85
N ALA A 419 -18.27 -3.58 -28.37
CA ALA A 419 -18.36 -3.26 -26.95
C ALA A 419 -19.03 -4.37 -26.12
N VAL A 420 -20.09 -5.00 -26.64
CA VAL A 420 -20.78 -6.12 -25.97
C VAL A 420 -19.84 -7.32 -25.79
N VAL A 421 -19.10 -7.70 -26.83
CA VAL A 421 -18.12 -8.80 -26.75
C VAL A 421 -17.02 -8.47 -25.73
N ALA A 422 -16.51 -7.24 -25.72
CA ALA A 422 -15.52 -6.83 -24.74
C ALA A 422 -16.03 -6.94 -23.29
N TRP A 423 -17.27 -6.52 -23.03
CA TRP A 423 -17.90 -6.70 -21.72
C TRP A 423 -18.11 -8.17 -21.37
N ALA A 424 -18.52 -9.01 -22.33
CA ALA A 424 -18.65 -10.44 -22.11
C ALA A 424 -17.32 -11.08 -21.71
N VAL A 425 -16.20 -10.68 -22.33
CA VAL A 425 -14.84 -11.14 -21.95
C VAL A 425 -14.50 -10.70 -20.52
N VAL A 426 -14.72 -9.43 -20.17
CA VAL A 426 -14.46 -8.90 -18.82
C VAL A 426 -15.29 -9.65 -17.77
N ILE A 427 -16.58 -9.87 -18.03
CA ILE A 427 -17.49 -10.60 -17.13
C ILE A 427 -17.07 -12.06 -17.00
N ALA A 428 -16.78 -12.74 -18.12
CA ALA A 428 -16.35 -14.14 -18.09
C ALA A 428 -15.07 -14.32 -17.26
N LEU A 429 -14.07 -13.46 -17.46
CA LEU A 429 -12.86 -13.46 -16.63
C LEU A 429 -13.18 -13.15 -15.16
N GLY A 430 -14.07 -12.20 -14.90
CA GLY A 430 -14.55 -11.89 -13.55
C GLY A 430 -15.17 -13.09 -12.84
N VAL A 431 -15.99 -13.87 -13.54
CA VAL A 431 -16.57 -15.11 -13.00
C VAL A 431 -15.48 -16.15 -12.75
N ILE A 432 -14.52 -16.32 -13.67
CA ILE A 432 -13.43 -17.29 -13.54
C ILE A 432 -12.57 -17.00 -12.30
N VAL A 433 -12.15 -15.75 -12.10
CA VAL A 433 -11.29 -15.36 -10.96
C VAL A 433 -12.08 -15.16 -9.67
N GLY A 434 -13.35 -14.79 -9.75
CA GLY A 434 -14.22 -14.57 -8.59
C GLY A 434 -14.74 -15.86 -7.96
N ARG A 435 -14.97 -16.92 -8.75
CA ARG A 435 -15.55 -18.19 -8.24
C ARG A 435 -14.72 -18.83 -7.11
N PRO A 436 -13.37 -18.90 -7.17
CA PRO A 436 -12.56 -19.37 -6.05
C PRO A 436 -12.72 -18.53 -4.78
N LEU A 437 -12.82 -17.21 -4.92
CA LEU A 437 -12.95 -16.26 -3.81
C LEU A 437 -14.31 -16.40 -3.11
N LEU A 438 -15.38 -16.63 -3.87
CA LEU A 438 -16.71 -16.93 -3.31
C LEU A 438 -16.75 -18.27 -2.57
N ARG A 439 -15.98 -19.26 -3.03
CA ARG A 439 -15.89 -20.58 -2.38
C ARG A 439 -15.01 -20.58 -1.13
N ASN A 440 -14.00 -19.71 -1.09
CA ASN A 440 -13.11 -19.58 0.05
C ASN A 440 -12.87 -18.10 0.38
N PRO A 441 -13.80 -17.45 1.10
CA PRO A 441 -13.69 -16.03 1.47
C PRO A 441 -12.43 -15.70 2.28
N ARG A 442 -11.83 -16.68 2.98
CA ARG A 442 -10.57 -16.52 3.74
C ARG A 442 -9.38 -16.14 2.86
N LEU A 443 -9.48 -16.33 1.54
CA LEU A 443 -8.47 -15.86 0.59
C LEU A 443 -8.43 -14.32 0.51
N LEU A 444 -9.53 -13.64 0.81
CA LEU A 444 -9.62 -12.18 0.74
C LEU A 444 -9.16 -11.51 2.03
N HIS A 445 -9.50 -12.09 3.17
CA HIS A 445 -9.10 -11.61 4.47
C HIS A 445 -9.10 -12.80 5.47
N PRO A 446 -7.99 -13.04 6.19
CA PRO A 446 -8.02 -13.92 7.35
C PRO A 446 -8.84 -13.25 8.47
N LEU A 447 -9.70 -14.03 9.13
CA LEU A 447 -10.47 -13.60 10.30
C LEU A 447 -10.12 -14.51 11.48
N PRO A 448 -10.17 -14.00 12.73
CA PRO A 448 -10.45 -12.60 13.11
C PRO A 448 -9.25 -11.66 12.89
N PRO A 449 -9.45 -10.33 12.72
CA PRO A 449 -8.36 -9.35 12.66
C PRO A 449 -7.77 -9.10 14.05
N ALA A 450 -6.51 -8.66 14.11
CA ALA A 450 -5.82 -8.40 15.39
C ALA A 450 -6.36 -7.16 16.15
N THR A 451 -7.20 -6.34 15.53
CA THR A 451 -7.73 -5.11 16.14
C THR A 451 -9.24 -5.15 16.31
N SER A 452 -9.73 -4.64 17.43
CA SER A 452 -11.17 -4.52 17.70
C SER A 452 -11.50 -3.25 18.48
N LEU A 453 -12.70 -2.70 18.27
CA LEU A 453 -13.15 -1.49 18.99
C LEU A 453 -13.32 -1.73 20.50
N PRO A 454 -14.02 -2.79 20.96
CA PRO A 454 -14.07 -3.18 22.37
C PRO A 454 -12.70 -3.20 23.06
N LEU A 455 -11.72 -3.89 22.47
CA LEU A 455 -10.39 -4.01 23.06
C LEU A 455 -9.59 -2.72 22.98
N TYR A 456 -9.77 -1.93 21.93
CA TYR A 456 -9.16 -0.61 21.82
C TYR A 456 -9.63 0.33 22.94
N ASP A 457 -10.95 0.39 23.17
CA ASP A 457 -11.52 1.23 24.22
C ASP A 457 -11.14 0.74 25.62
N ALA A 458 -11.14 -0.59 25.84
CA ALA A 458 -10.65 -1.19 27.08
C ALA A 458 -9.17 -0.86 27.34
N GLY A 459 -8.32 -0.97 26.32
CA GLY A 459 -6.90 -0.65 26.44
C GLY A 459 -6.62 0.84 26.66
N ARG A 460 -7.38 1.75 26.01
CA ARG A 460 -7.28 3.19 26.29
C ARG A 460 -7.68 3.52 27.73
N TRP A 461 -8.75 2.90 28.22
CA TRP A 461 -9.16 3.06 29.62
C TRP A 461 -8.08 2.52 30.56
N ALA A 462 -7.57 1.31 30.31
CA ALA A 462 -6.53 0.70 31.14
C ALA A 462 -5.28 1.59 31.20
N ARG A 463 -4.82 2.10 30.05
CA ARG A 463 -3.66 3.02 29.99
C ARG A 463 -3.84 4.26 30.87
N ALA A 464 -5.06 4.76 31.01
CA ALA A 464 -5.35 5.94 31.81
C ALA A 464 -5.55 5.66 33.32
N HIS A 465 -5.85 4.41 33.71
CA HIS A 465 -6.30 4.09 35.07
C HIS A 465 -5.42 3.07 35.81
N VAL A 466 -4.58 2.31 35.10
CA VAL A 466 -3.69 1.31 35.71
C VAL A 466 -2.28 1.37 35.09
N PRO A 467 -1.22 0.97 35.82
CA PRO A 467 0.12 0.94 35.26
C PRO A 467 0.22 -0.05 34.09
N ALA A 468 0.55 0.43 32.89
CA ALA A 468 0.65 -0.39 31.69
C ALA A 468 1.53 -1.66 31.83
N PRO A 469 2.69 -1.62 32.54
CA PRO A 469 3.50 -2.82 32.77
C PRO A 469 2.81 -3.90 33.63
N CYS A 470 1.78 -3.53 34.39
CA CYS A 470 1.04 -4.41 35.29
C CYS A 470 -0.24 -5.02 34.66
N VAL A 471 -0.42 -4.89 33.35
CA VAL A 471 -1.60 -5.41 32.62
C VAL A 471 -1.24 -6.69 31.86
N GLU A 472 -2.03 -7.76 32.05
CA GLU A 472 -2.00 -9.02 31.29
C GLU A 472 -3.01 -9.01 30.12
N TYR A 473 -2.83 -9.92 29.16
CA TYR A 473 -3.67 -10.02 27.95
C TYR A 473 -4.45 -11.33 27.93
N LEU A 474 -5.74 -11.26 28.24
CA LEU A 474 -6.66 -12.42 28.21
C LEU A 474 -7.48 -12.38 26.92
N VAL A 475 -6.81 -12.55 25.79
CA VAL A 475 -7.37 -12.41 24.44
C VAL A 475 -7.17 -13.69 23.62
N GLY A 476 -7.83 -13.78 22.46
CA GLY A 476 -7.89 -15.02 21.66
C GLY A 476 -6.63 -15.38 20.87
N ASP A 477 -5.72 -14.42 20.63
CA ASP A 477 -4.53 -14.61 19.81
C ASP A 477 -3.37 -13.69 20.25
N ASP A 478 -2.16 -14.09 19.89
CA ASP A 478 -0.90 -13.42 20.24
C ASP A 478 -0.74 -12.06 19.57
N GLU A 479 -1.23 -11.91 18.33
CA GLU A 479 -1.15 -10.66 17.57
C GLU A 479 -2.03 -9.55 18.17
N THR A 480 -3.23 -9.90 18.64
CA THR A 480 -4.11 -9.00 19.42
C THR A 480 -3.44 -8.59 20.73
N ALA A 481 -2.83 -9.53 21.45
CA ALA A 481 -2.10 -9.24 22.69
C ALA A 481 -0.91 -8.30 22.42
N TYR A 482 -0.17 -8.55 21.34
CA TYR A 482 0.97 -7.74 20.90
C TYR A 482 0.57 -6.31 20.54
N TRP A 483 -0.53 -6.16 19.79
CA TRP A 483 -1.13 -4.87 19.46
C TRP A 483 -1.54 -4.09 20.72
N LEU A 484 -2.24 -4.74 21.66
CA LEU A 484 -2.62 -4.11 22.94
C LEU A 484 -1.39 -3.67 23.73
N HIS A 485 -0.36 -4.52 23.79
CA HIS A 485 0.87 -4.26 24.53
C HIS A 485 1.60 -3.02 24.03
N LEU A 486 1.83 -2.92 22.71
CA LEU A 486 2.64 -1.86 22.12
C LEU A 486 1.82 -0.66 21.66
N ALA A 487 0.87 -0.85 20.75
CA ALA A 487 0.18 0.27 20.10
C ALA A 487 -0.84 0.94 21.04
N VAL A 488 -1.54 0.17 21.87
CA VAL A 488 -2.59 0.71 22.73
C VAL A 488 -2.03 1.16 24.09
N LEU A 489 -1.38 0.28 24.83
CA LEU A 489 -0.82 0.59 26.16
C LEU A 489 0.46 1.42 26.10
N GLY A 490 1.23 1.36 25.00
CA GLY A 490 2.47 2.13 24.84
C GLY A 490 3.67 1.56 25.59
N ASN A 491 3.72 0.24 25.82
CA ASN A 491 4.90 -0.38 26.42
C ASN A 491 6.13 -0.27 25.50
N PRO A 492 7.36 -0.25 26.05
CA PRO A 492 8.56 -0.09 25.22
C PRO A 492 8.78 -1.29 24.29
N ARG A 493 8.96 -1.05 22.98
CA ARG A 493 9.29 -2.06 21.97
C ARG A 493 10.55 -2.88 22.28
N MET A 494 11.50 -2.29 23.01
CA MET A 494 12.70 -2.93 23.53
C MET A 494 12.63 -3.06 25.06
N SER A 495 12.03 -4.16 25.52
CA SER A 495 11.98 -4.54 26.94
C SER A 495 12.07 -6.06 27.11
N PRO A 496 12.50 -6.58 28.27
CA PRO A 496 12.53 -8.02 28.53
C PRO A 496 11.15 -8.68 28.31
N ARG A 497 10.07 -8.02 28.75
CA ARG A 497 8.70 -8.50 28.56
C ARG A 497 8.32 -8.54 27.08
N THR A 498 8.71 -7.53 26.32
CA THR A 498 8.38 -7.48 24.89
C THR A 498 9.09 -8.56 24.08
N GLY A 499 10.31 -8.93 24.48
CA GLY A 499 11.10 -10.00 23.85
C GLY A 499 10.71 -11.42 24.26
N ASP A 500 9.88 -11.58 25.29
CA ASP A 500 9.36 -12.88 25.71
C ASP A 500 8.03 -13.18 24.99
N ASN A 501 8.07 -14.07 23.99
CA ASN A 501 6.89 -14.49 23.23
C ASN A 501 5.77 -15.06 24.13
N ARG A 502 6.12 -15.64 25.29
CA ARG A 502 5.13 -16.16 26.23
C ARG A 502 4.21 -15.07 26.78
N THR A 503 4.64 -13.81 26.74
CA THR A 503 3.81 -12.65 27.12
C THR A 503 2.50 -12.62 26.33
N TYR A 504 2.53 -13.00 25.06
CA TYR A 504 1.39 -12.85 24.14
C TYR A 504 0.60 -14.15 23.94
N GLU A 505 1.21 -15.30 24.25
CA GLU A 505 0.59 -16.60 24.06
C GLU A 505 -0.68 -16.76 24.93
N PRO A 506 -1.88 -16.92 24.32
CA PRO A 506 -3.14 -16.93 25.05
C PRO A 506 -3.22 -17.98 26.15
N THR A 507 -2.71 -19.19 25.87
CA THR A 507 -2.72 -20.30 26.83
C THR A 507 -1.86 -19.97 28.05
N ASP A 508 -0.65 -19.47 27.82
CA ASP A 508 0.25 -19.08 28.90
C ASP A 508 -0.32 -17.90 29.71
N ALA A 509 -0.98 -16.95 29.04
CA ALA A 509 -1.61 -15.80 29.71
C ALA A 509 -2.74 -16.23 30.66
N VAL A 510 -3.59 -17.17 30.25
CA VAL A 510 -4.63 -17.74 31.13
C VAL A 510 -4.01 -18.50 32.30
N VAL A 511 -2.97 -19.31 32.04
CA VAL A 511 -2.25 -20.03 33.12
C VAL A 511 -1.66 -19.05 34.12
N ARG A 512 -0.96 -18.01 33.65
CA ARG A 512 -0.44 -16.94 34.52
C ARG A 512 -1.55 -16.24 35.29
N TRP A 513 -2.73 -16.02 34.68
CA TRP A 513 -3.87 -15.40 35.35
C TRP A 513 -4.40 -16.21 36.53
N LEU A 514 -4.43 -17.54 36.39
CA LEU A 514 -4.95 -18.44 37.41
C LEU A 514 -3.92 -18.81 38.49
N THR A 515 -2.62 -18.79 38.17
CA THR A 515 -1.57 -19.13 39.14
C THR A 515 -1.22 -17.95 40.06
N PRO A 516 -0.86 -18.18 41.34
CA PRO A 516 -0.43 -17.10 42.25
C PRO A 516 0.76 -16.31 41.70
N GLY A 517 0.80 -15.00 41.97
CA GLY A 517 1.94 -14.16 41.60
C GLY A 517 1.98 -13.70 40.14
N GLY A 518 0.86 -13.78 39.41
CA GLY A 518 0.74 -13.07 38.13
C GLY A 518 0.35 -11.59 38.29
N LEU A 519 0.12 -10.91 37.17
CA LEU A 519 -0.15 -9.48 37.14
C LEU A 519 -1.52 -9.12 37.74
N PRO A 520 -1.67 -7.91 38.33
CA PRO A 520 -2.87 -7.50 39.05
C PRO A 520 -4.06 -7.13 38.15
N TYR A 521 -3.82 -6.76 36.90
CA TYR A 521 -4.84 -6.31 35.96
C TYR A 521 -4.77 -7.10 34.66
N ALA A 522 -5.88 -7.20 33.93
CA ALA A 522 -5.88 -7.72 32.58
C ALA A 522 -6.89 -6.98 31.70
N ILE A 523 -6.60 -6.95 30.39
CA ILE A 523 -7.60 -6.67 29.36
C ILE A 523 -8.09 -8.02 28.86
N ALA A 524 -9.40 -8.25 28.93
CA ALA A 524 -10.04 -9.52 28.61
C ALA A 524 -10.96 -9.38 27.40
N ASP A 525 -10.80 -10.26 26.40
CA ASP A 525 -11.80 -10.52 25.37
C ASP A 525 -12.74 -11.61 25.86
N LEU A 526 -13.90 -11.23 26.40
CA LEU A 526 -14.77 -12.14 27.14
C LEU A 526 -15.16 -13.39 26.33
N PRO A 527 -15.54 -13.29 25.03
CA PRO A 527 -15.86 -14.46 24.20
C PRO A 527 -14.71 -15.45 24.03
N ALA A 528 -13.45 -14.99 24.06
CA ALA A 528 -12.28 -15.85 23.90
C ALA A 528 -11.98 -16.69 25.17
N LEU A 529 -12.54 -16.31 26.32
CA LEU A 529 -12.25 -16.97 27.59
C LEU A 529 -13.18 -18.16 27.88
N PRO A 530 -12.64 -19.25 28.48
CA PRO A 530 -13.46 -20.33 29.03
C PRO A 530 -14.46 -19.80 30.07
N ARG A 531 -15.65 -20.40 30.13
CA ARG A 531 -16.74 -19.95 31.03
C ARG A 531 -16.29 -19.86 32.50
N GLY A 532 -15.59 -20.88 33.00
CA GLY A 532 -15.11 -20.90 34.38
C GLY A 532 -14.16 -19.74 34.72
N VAL A 533 -13.29 -19.35 33.78
CA VAL A 533 -12.40 -18.18 33.96
C VAL A 533 -13.21 -16.89 33.97
N ARG A 534 -14.20 -16.78 33.06
CA ARG A 534 -15.05 -15.59 32.90
C ARG A 534 -15.87 -15.28 34.15
N ASP A 535 -16.42 -16.30 34.80
CA ASP A 535 -17.29 -16.14 35.96
C ASP A 535 -16.53 -15.71 37.22
N GLU A 536 -15.20 -15.87 37.23
CA GLU A 536 -14.32 -15.50 38.33
C GLU A 536 -13.69 -14.10 38.20
N LEU A 537 -13.87 -13.43 37.05
CA LEU A 537 -13.27 -12.11 36.80
C LEU A 537 -13.92 -11.02 37.67
N ASP A 538 -13.08 -10.23 38.33
CA ASP A 538 -13.52 -8.98 38.98
C ASP A 538 -13.47 -7.84 37.96
N VAL A 539 -14.62 -7.53 37.35
CA VAL A 539 -14.70 -6.55 36.26
C VAL A 539 -14.62 -5.13 36.81
N MET A 540 -13.57 -4.40 36.42
CA MET A 540 -13.42 -2.98 36.75
C MET A 540 -14.22 -2.08 35.81
N GLN A 541 -14.18 -2.40 34.51
CA GLN A 541 -14.89 -1.64 33.48
C GLN A 541 -15.17 -2.53 32.26
N ALA A 542 -16.38 -2.46 31.70
CA ALA A 542 -16.80 -3.21 30.52
C ALA A 542 -16.95 -2.33 29.27
N PHE A 543 -16.67 -2.91 28.10
CA PHE A 543 -16.68 -2.29 26.78
C PHE A 543 -17.22 -3.26 25.72
N GLY A 544 -18.53 -3.58 25.76
CA GLY A 544 -19.11 -4.56 24.84
C GLY A 544 -18.58 -5.97 25.11
N THR A 545 -17.79 -6.54 24.18
CA THR A 545 -17.18 -7.88 24.35
C THR A 545 -15.89 -7.87 25.14
N ALA A 546 -15.33 -6.70 25.43
CA ALA A 546 -14.08 -6.55 26.17
C ALA A 546 -14.32 -6.03 27.59
N ALA A 547 -13.39 -6.31 28.50
CA ALA A 547 -13.38 -5.75 29.85
C ALA A 547 -11.96 -5.51 30.35
N VAL A 548 -11.81 -4.55 31.26
CA VAL A 548 -10.63 -4.45 32.12
C VAL A 548 -10.99 -5.07 33.45
N VAL A 549 -10.17 -6.02 33.89
CA VAL A 549 -10.46 -6.87 35.04
C VAL A 549 -9.31 -6.83 36.04
N ARG A 550 -9.64 -7.05 37.31
CA ARG A 550 -8.70 -7.14 38.42
C ARG A 550 -8.56 -8.58 38.87
N ARG A 551 -7.35 -8.97 39.22
CA ARG A 551 -7.09 -10.26 39.86
C ARG A 551 -7.54 -10.23 41.33
N ARG A 552 -8.11 -11.34 41.78
CA ARG A 552 -8.33 -11.62 43.21
C ARG A 552 -7.09 -12.32 43.79
N GLY A 553 -6.53 -11.81 44.89
CA GLY A 553 -5.39 -12.44 45.58
C GLY A 553 -4.01 -11.82 45.29
N PRO A 554 -2.91 -12.49 45.70
CA PRO A 554 -1.55 -11.95 45.62
C PRO A 554 -1.08 -11.65 44.19
N THR A 555 -0.41 -10.52 43.98
CA THR A 555 0.01 -10.03 42.67
C THR A 555 1.52 -9.72 42.65
N SER A 556 2.18 -9.90 41.50
CA SER A 556 3.64 -9.66 41.37
C SER A 556 4.03 -8.23 41.00
N CYS A 557 3.05 -7.40 40.62
CA CYS A 557 3.27 -5.99 40.33
C CYS A 557 2.78 -5.13 41.52
N ASP A 558 3.58 -4.16 41.95
CA ASP A 558 3.18 -3.17 42.93
C ASP A 558 2.43 -2.02 42.19
N PRO A 559 1.11 -1.86 42.38
CA PRO A 559 0.35 -0.80 41.69
C PRO A 559 0.70 0.62 42.16
N SER A 560 1.53 0.77 43.21
CA SER A 560 1.95 2.06 43.77
C SER A 560 3.27 2.61 43.22
N ARG A 561 3.93 1.90 42.30
CA ARG A 561 5.22 2.29 41.69
C ARG A 561 5.15 2.57 40.21
#